data_AF-A0A556MWW2-F1
#
_entry.id   AF-A0A556MWW2-F1
#
_cell.length_a   1.000
_cell.length_b   1.000
_cell.length_c   1.000
_cell.angle_alpha   90.00
_cell.angle_beta   90.00
_cell.angle_gamma   90.00
#
_symmetry.space_group_name_H-M   'P 1'
#
loop_
_entity.id
_entity.type
_entity.pdbx_description
1 polymer ?
#
loop_
_entity_poly.entity_id
_entity_poly.type
_entity_poly.pdbx_seq_one_letter_code
_entity_poly.pdbx_strand_id
1 'polypeptide(L)'
;MKPTDELTGTSVLVHPELTDDPAQKQGQVGMITGADLETDDVYVSFGRGENARYSTNALLVFKPADKIYELLMNDARQANYDDFKALFQVNLMQQHGLTPLVRKAMEFVKDNKIVREFAMDTIESQLKLEQNRGYEY
;
A
#
# COMPACT_ATOMS: atom_id res chain seq x y z
N MET A 1 -5.52 -7.59 -19.37
CA MET A 1 -4.12 -7.23 -19.09
C MET A 1 -3.56 -8.27 -18.14
N LYS A 2 -2.23 -8.48 -18.08
CA LYS A 2 -1.68 -9.34 -17.02
C LYS A 2 -1.75 -8.53 -15.71
N PRO A 3 -2.12 -9.13 -14.57
CA PRO A 3 -2.17 -8.42 -13.28
C PRO A 3 -0.83 -7.73 -12.93
N THR A 4 0.26 -8.31 -13.41
CA THR A 4 1.63 -7.78 -13.34
C THR A 4 1.81 -6.39 -13.95
N ASP A 5 1.12 -6.11 -15.06
CA ASP A 5 1.21 -4.82 -15.77
C ASP A 5 0.49 -3.72 -14.99
N GLU A 6 -0.50 -4.08 -14.17
CA GLU A 6 -1.31 -3.15 -13.37
C GLU A 6 -0.60 -2.73 -12.08
N LEU A 7 0.32 -3.55 -11.56
CA LEU A 7 1.14 -3.22 -10.39
C LEU A 7 2.27 -2.23 -10.71
N THR A 8 2.75 -2.20 -11.95
CA THR A 8 3.89 -1.37 -12.35
C THR A 8 3.53 0.12 -12.28
N GLY A 9 4.41 0.93 -11.67
CA GLY A 9 4.18 2.35 -11.42
C GLY A 9 3.43 2.63 -10.10
N THR A 10 2.98 1.60 -9.39
CA THR A 10 2.32 1.76 -8.09
C THR A 10 3.34 2.10 -7.01
N SER A 11 3.05 3.12 -6.20
CA SER A 11 3.84 3.43 -5.00
C SER A 11 3.51 2.45 -3.89
N VAL A 12 4.53 1.99 -3.18
CA VAL A 12 4.42 0.99 -2.11
C VAL A 12 5.24 1.38 -0.91
N LEU A 13 4.78 1.01 0.29
CA LEU A 13 5.55 1.09 1.52
C LEU A 13 6.10 -0.30 1.85
N VAL A 14 7.42 -0.44 2.01
CA VAL A 14 8.00 -1.68 2.54
C VAL A 14 7.53 -1.82 3.98
N HIS A 15 6.99 -2.99 4.33
CA HIS A 15 6.38 -3.22 5.64
C HIS A 15 7.35 -2.80 6.77
N PRO A 16 6.99 -1.83 7.64
CA PRO A 16 7.91 -1.33 8.67
C PRO A 16 8.35 -2.39 9.68
N GLU A 17 7.50 -3.41 9.88
CA GLU A 17 7.75 -4.52 10.81
C GLU A 17 8.25 -5.79 10.10
N LEU A 18 8.73 -5.68 8.85
CA LEU A 18 9.27 -6.82 8.10
C LEU A 18 10.48 -7.39 8.84
N THR A 19 10.43 -8.66 9.24
CA THR A 19 11.47 -9.29 10.08
C THR A 19 12.71 -9.71 9.29
N ASP A 20 12.55 -9.98 8.00
CA ASP A 20 13.63 -10.36 7.08
C ASP A 20 13.65 -9.38 5.90
N ASP A 21 14.55 -8.40 5.95
CA ASP A 21 14.76 -7.41 4.90
C ASP A 21 16.25 -7.26 4.54
N PRO A 22 16.77 -8.09 3.62
CA PRO A 22 18.15 -8.02 3.18
C PRO A 22 18.54 -6.67 2.56
N ALA A 23 17.57 -5.93 2.00
CA ALA A 23 17.80 -4.64 1.37
C ALA A 23 17.73 -3.46 2.37
N GLN A 24 17.29 -3.70 3.61
CA GLN A 24 17.20 -2.72 4.70
C GLN A 24 16.40 -1.46 4.31
N LYS A 25 15.28 -1.66 3.63
CA LYS A 25 14.34 -0.61 3.21
C LYS A 25 13.01 -0.64 3.97
N GLN A 26 12.90 -1.37 5.09
CA GLN A 26 11.77 -1.30 6.03
C GLN A 26 11.30 0.14 6.24
N GLY A 27 10.00 0.37 6.05
CA GLY A 27 9.39 1.68 6.20
C GLY A 27 9.76 2.69 5.10
N GLN A 28 10.50 2.32 4.06
CA GLN A 28 10.74 3.23 2.93
C GLN A 28 9.64 3.09 1.88
N VAL A 29 9.30 4.23 1.27
CA VAL A 29 8.39 4.27 0.14
C VAL A 29 9.16 4.12 -1.16
N GLY A 30 8.78 3.12 -1.95
CA GLY A 30 9.30 2.84 -3.28
C GLY A 30 8.20 2.83 -4.34
N MET A 31 8.59 2.52 -5.58
CA MET A 31 7.68 2.34 -6.71
C MET A 31 7.95 1.00 -7.38
N ILE A 32 6.90 0.24 -7.66
CA ILE A 32 7.02 -1.03 -8.38
C ILE A 32 7.48 -0.74 -9.81
N THR A 33 8.57 -1.38 -10.23
CA THR A 33 9.09 -1.32 -11.61
C THR A 33 8.77 -2.58 -12.42
N GLY A 34 8.32 -3.63 -11.74
CA GLY A 34 7.85 -4.87 -12.34
C GLY A 34 7.48 -5.87 -11.25
N ALA A 35 6.75 -6.90 -11.62
CA ALA A 35 6.45 -8.02 -10.75
C ALA A 35 6.54 -9.34 -11.54
N ASP A 36 6.69 -10.44 -10.83
CA ASP A 36 6.48 -11.79 -11.31
C ASP A 36 5.67 -12.52 -10.25
N LEU A 37 4.37 -12.62 -10.51
CA LEU A 37 3.43 -13.20 -9.55
C LEU A 37 3.50 -14.73 -9.52
N GLU A 38 4.12 -15.38 -10.51
CA GLU A 38 4.32 -16.84 -10.48
C GLU A 38 5.38 -17.23 -9.45
N THR A 39 6.38 -16.37 -9.26
CA THR A 39 7.47 -16.56 -8.29
C THR A 39 7.35 -15.71 -7.03
N ASP A 40 6.26 -14.93 -6.91
CA ASP A 40 6.02 -13.96 -5.82
C ASP A 40 7.16 -12.94 -5.67
N ASP A 41 7.73 -12.50 -6.80
CA ASP A 41 8.83 -11.54 -6.86
C ASP A 41 8.32 -10.17 -7.33
N VAL A 42 8.36 -9.17 -6.46
CA VAL A 42 8.03 -7.77 -6.77
C VAL A 42 9.30 -6.91 -6.76
N TYR A 43 9.56 -6.22 -7.85
CA TYR A 43 10.72 -5.35 -8.01
C TYR A 43 10.34 -3.91 -7.69
N VAL A 44 11.01 -3.33 -6.70
CA VAL A 44 10.72 -1.99 -6.19
C VAL A 44 11.95 -1.10 -6.35
N SER A 45 11.76 0.07 -6.94
CA SER A 45 12.77 1.13 -7.03
C SER A 45 12.56 2.21 -5.97
N PHE A 46 13.63 2.58 -5.29
CA PHE A 46 13.65 3.66 -4.29
C PHE A 46 14.23 4.96 -4.86
N GLY A 47 14.65 4.96 -6.12
CA GLY A 47 15.33 6.06 -6.79
C GLY A 47 16.85 5.88 -6.83
N ARG A 48 17.53 6.69 -7.64
CA ARG A 48 19.01 6.71 -7.78
C ARG A 48 19.64 5.33 -8.10
N GLY A 49 18.90 4.45 -8.76
CA GLY A 49 19.36 3.11 -9.13
C GLY A 49 19.26 2.07 -8.01
N GLU A 50 18.73 2.44 -6.84
CA GLU A 50 18.47 1.51 -5.76
C GLU A 50 17.18 0.73 -6.05
N ASN A 51 17.35 -0.57 -6.32
CA ASN A 51 16.24 -1.49 -6.53
C ASN A 51 16.36 -2.65 -5.55
N ALA A 52 15.22 -3.15 -5.07
CA ALA A 52 15.15 -4.33 -4.23
C ALA A 52 14.00 -5.22 -4.67
N ARG A 53 14.04 -6.47 -4.20
CA ARG A 53 13.07 -7.51 -4.50
C ARG A 53 12.36 -7.91 -3.22
N TYR A 54 11.03 -7.97 -3.29
CA TYR A 54 10.16 -8.27 -2.14
C TYR A 54 9.05 -9.22 -2.55
N SER A 55 8.55 -9.99 -1.58
CA SER A 55 7.28 -10.73 -1.72
C SER A 55 6.09 -9.78 -1.72
N THR A 56 4.97 -10.19 -2.32
CA THR A 56 3.71 -9.44 -2.28
C THR A 56 3.17 -9.21 -0.86
N ASN A 57 3.55 -10.03 0.13
CA ASN A 57 3.17 -9.86 1.54
C ASN A 57 4.03 -8.84 2.30
N ALA A 58 5.21 -8.48 1.76
CA ALA A 58 6.17 -7.58 2.38
C ALA A 58 5.94 -6.11 1.97
N LEU A 59 5.03 -5.88 1.02
CA LEU A 59 4.74 -4.57 0.44
C LEU A 59 3.31 -4.15 0.78
N LEU A 60 3.18 -2.94 1.32
CA LEU A 60 1.92 -2.32 1.65
C LEU A 60 1.51 -1.32 0.57
N VAL A 61 0.24 -1.38 0.18
CA VAL A 61 -0.45 -0.46 -0.71
C VAL A 61 -1.66 0.12 0.00
N PHE A 62 -2.12 1.29 -0.43
CA PHE A 62 -3.36 1.83 0.12
C PHE A 62 -4.55 0.98 -0.31
N LYS A 63 -5.47 0.73 0.62
CA LYS A 63 -6.79 0.19 0.28
C LYS A 63 -7.50 1.18 -0.65
N PRO A 64 -8.45 0.70 -1.47
CA PRO A 64 -9.27 1.57 -2.31
C PRO A 64 -9.93 2.71 -1.52
N ALA A 65 -10.01 3.90 -2.12
CA ALA A 65 -10.47 5.10 -1.43
C ALA A 65 -11.93 5.00 -0.92
N ASP A 66 -12.78 4.24 -1.62
CA ASP A 66 -14.13 3.86 -1.20
C ASP A 66 -14.10 3.02 0.08
N LYS A 67 -13.19 2.04 0.17
CA LYS A 67 -13.02 1.22 1.38
C LYS A 67 -12.50 2.03 2.56
N ILE A 68 -11.54 2.92 2.34
CA ILE A 68 -11.05 3.81 3.40
C ILE A 68 -12.16 4.74 3.88
N TYR A 69 -13.01 5.24 2.97
CA TYR A 69 -14.15 6.07 3.33
C TYR A 69 -15.22 5.30 4.11
N GLU A 70 -15.56 4.07 3.69
CA GLU A 70 -16.47 3.19 4.43
C GLU A 70 -15.95 2.90 5.84
N LEU A 71 -14.66 2.57 5.98
CA LEU A 71 -14.01 2.35 7.27
C LEU A 71 -14.03 3.61 8.14
N LEU A 72 -13.75 4.78 7.54
CA LEU A 72 -13.87 6.07 8.21
C LEU A 72 -15.29 6.36 8.72
N MET A 73 -16.34 5.94 8.02
CA MET A 73 -17.72 6.21 8.46
C MET A 73 -18.23 5.19 9.49
N ASN A 74 -17.79 3.93 9.39
CA ASN A 74 -18.27 2.85 10.23
C ASN A 74 -17.44 2.67 11.51
N ASP A 75 -16.10 2.79 11.41
CA ASP A 75 -15.15 2.41 12.45
C ASP A 75 -14.43 3.61 13.10
N ALA A 76 -14.64 4.84 12.62
CA ALA A 76 -14.09 6.05 13.25
C ALA A 76 -14.58 6.31 14.67
N ARG A 77 -15.61 5.58 15.14
CA ARG A 77 -16.00 5.59 16.56
C ARG A 77 -14.98 4.89 17.47
N GLN A 78 -14.10 4.06 16.91
CA GLN A 78 -13.02 3.37 17.64
C GLN A 78 -11.67 4.09 17.49
N ALA A 79 -11.48 4.86 16.42
CA ALA A 79 -10.31 5.71 16.23
C ALA A 79 -10.39 6.96 17.11
N ASN A 80 -9.27 7.39 17.69
CA ASN A 80 -9.23 8.70 18.34
C ASN A 80 -9.33 9.82 17.29
N TYR A 81 -9.61 11.05 17.73
CA TYR A 81 -9.81 12.19 16.83
C TYR A 81 -8.60 12.48 15.92
N ASP A 82 -7.38 12.19 16.38
CA ASP A 82 -6.15 12.42 15.62
C ASP A 82 -5.97 11.36 14.53
N ASP A 83 -6.28 10.10 14.83
CA ASP A 83 -6.29 8.99 13.86
C ASP A 83 -7.36 9.21 12.78
N PHE A 84 -8.54 9.73 13.16
CA PHE A 84 -9.58 10.10 12.20
C PHE A 84 -9.10 11.18 11.22
N LYS A 85 -8.49 12.26 11.73
CA LYS A 85 -7.91 13.32 10.89
C LYS A 85 -6.85 12.78 9.95
N ALA A 86 -5.99 11.92 10.47
CA ALA A 86 -4.94 11.28 9.70
C ALA A 86 -5.51 10.44 8.54
N LEU A 87 -6.48 9.58 8.83
CA LEU A 87 -7.15 8.75 7.82
C LEU A 87 -7.91 9.60 6.78
N PHE A 88 -8.60 10.65 7.21
CA PHE A 88 -9.30 11.57 6.31
C PHE A 88 -8.33 12.30 5.37
N GLN A 89 -7.18 12.76 5.89
CA GLN A 89 -6.14 13.39 5.09
C GLN A 89 -5.55 12.43 4.05
N VAL A 90 -5.33 11.16 4.42
CA VAL A 90 -4.90 10.11 3.51
C VAL A 90 -5.92 9.86 2.41
N ASN A 91 -7.21 9.80 2.75
CA ASN A 91 -8.30 9.63 1.78
C ASN A 91 -8.31 10.76 0.73
N LEU A 92 -8.19 12.01 1.17
CA LEU A 92 -8.09 13.17 0.28
C LEU A 92 -6.86 13.09 -0.64
N MET A 93 -5.69 12.74 -0.08
CA MET A 93 -4.45 12.63 -0.86
C MET A 93 -4.53 11.54 -1.94
N GLN A 94 -5.24 10.44 -1.67
CA GLN A 94 -5.48 9.39 -2.66
C GLN A 94 -6.46 9.83 -3.75
N GLN A 95 -7.56 10.49 -3.40
CA GLN A 95 -8.55 10.97 -4.38
C GLN A 95 -7.95 11.93 -5.41
N HIS A 96 -6.93 12.71 -5.02
CA HIS A 96 -6.23 13.61 -5.95
C HIS A 96 -5.28 12.89 -6.91
N GLY A 97 -4.97 11.60 -6.71
CA GLY A 97 -4.28 10.73 -7.68
C GLY A 97 -2.84 11.09 -8.07
N LEU A 98 -2.27 12.18 -7.51
CA LEU A 98 -0.91 12.60 -7.84
C LEU A 98 0.11 11.74 -7.08
N THR A 99 1.00 11.05 -7.80
CA THR A 99 2.06 10.17 -7.25
C THR A 99 2.86 10.81 -6.09
N PRO A 100 3.24 12.10 -6.14
CA PRO A 100 3.94 12.75 -5.01
C PRO A 100 3.08 12.87 -3.74
N LEU A 101 1.76 13.04 -3.88
CA LEU A 101 0.84 13.12 -2.75
C LEU A 101 0.62 11.74 -2.12
N VAL A 102 0.50 10.69 -2.95
CA VAL A 102 0.40 9.31 -2.47
C VAL A 102 1.66 8.92 -1.70
N ARG A 103 2.84 9.23 -2.22
CA ARG A 103 4.11 8.99 -1.49
C ARG A 103 4.16 9.74 -0.16
N LYS A 104 3.73 11.00 -0.13
CA LYS A 104 3.67 11.79 1.12
C LYS A 104 2.67 11.20 2.12
N ALA A 105 1.53 10.69 1.66
CA ALA A 105 0.57 10.00 2.49
C ALA A 105 1.17 8.71 3.08
N MET A 106 1.93 7.93 2.29
CA MET A 106 2.60 6.73 2.78
C MET A 106 3.64 7.04 3.86
N GLU A 107 4.45 8.08 3.66
CA GLU A 107 5.40 8.55 4.69
C GLU A 107 4.69 9.01 5.97
N PHE A 108 3.50 9.60 5.85
CA PHE A 108 2.71 10.05 6.99
C PHE A 108 2.12 8.90 7.79
N VAL A 109 1.61 7.85 7.14
CA VAL A 109 1.03 6.69 7.85
C VAL A 109 2.09 5.73 8.36
N LYS A 110 3.31 5.77 7.81
CA LYS A 110 4.42 4.89 8.20
C LYS A 110 4.60 4.79 9.71
N ASP A 111 4.61 5.92 10.41
CA ASP A 111 4.92 5.97 11.85
C ASP A 111 3.70 5.74 12.76
N ASN A 112 2.48 5.74 12.20
CA ASN A 112 1.24 5.47 12.94
C ASN A 112 0.71 4.08 12.58
N LYS A 113 1.01 3.08 13.43
CA LYS A 113 0.61 1.68 13.23
C LYS A 113 -0.89 1.51 13.02
N ILE A 114 -1.71 2.18 13.84
CA ILE A 114 -3.17 2.07 13.77
C ILE A 114 -3.65 2.58 12.40
N VAL A 115 -3.28 3.81 12.04
CA VAL A 115 -3.67 4.41 10.75
C VAL A 115 -3.15 3.59 9.57
N ARG A 116 -1.94 3.03 9.67
CA ARG A 116 -1.36 2.16 8.64
C ARG A 116 -2.17 0.88 8.45
N GLU A 117 -2.49 0.16 9.52
CA GLU A 117 -3.29 -1.08 9.48
C GLU A 117 -4.71 -0.83 8.97
N PHE A 118 -5.28 0.35 9.26
CA PHE A 118 -6.58 0.75 8.75
C PHE A 118 -6.54 1.12 7.26
N ALA A 119 -5.54 1.90 6.83
CA ALA A 119 -5.52 2.50 5.50
C ALA A 119 -4.84 1.62 4.44
N MET A 120 -3.94 0.73 4.85
CA MET A 120 -3.09 -0.03 3.94
C MET A 120 -3.34 -1.54 4.07
N ASP A 121 -2.99 -2.27 3.02
CA ASP A 121 -3.01 -3.71 2.99
C ASP A 121 -1.83 -4.24 2.18
N THR A 122 -1.54 -5.53 2.29
CA THR A 122 -0.53 -6.18 1.47
C THR A 122 -1.00 -6.30 0.01
N ILE A 123 -0.06 -6.32 -0.93
CA ILE A 123 -0.37 -6.60 -2.34
C ILE A 123 -1.01 -8.00 -2.45
N GLU A 124 -0.53 -8.97 -1.67
CA GLU A 124 -1.09 -10.32 -1.63
C GLU A 124 -2.61 -10.30 -1.30
N SER A 125 -3.00 -9.55 -0.28
CA SER A 125 -4.40 -9.39 0.13
C SER A 125 -5.24 -8.75 -0.98
N GLN A 126 -4.72 -7.70 -1.62
CA GLN A 126 -5.42 -7.03 -2.71
C GLN A 126 -5.64 -7.96 -3.91
N LEU A 127 -4.62 -8.71 -4.32
CA LEU A 127 -4.74 -9.66 -5.43
C LEU A 127 -5.76 -10.77 -5.15
N LYS A 128 -5.86 -11.26 -3.90
CA LYS A 128 -6.88 -12.24 -3.50
C LYS A 128 -8.30 -11.67 -3.62
N LEU A 129 -8.50 -10.40 -3.27
CA LEU A 129 -9.80 -9.73 -3.38
C LEU A 129 -10.24 -9.53 -4.84
N GLU A 130 -9.30 -9.22 -5.73
CA GLU A 130 -9.57 -9.06 -7.17
C GLU A 130 -9.88 -10.39 -7.86
N GLN A 131 -9.17 -11.46 -7.51
CA GLN A 131 -9.46 -12.81 -8.01
C GLN A 131 -10.87 -13.27 -7.60
N ASN A 132 -11.28 -13.03 -6.35
CA ASN A 132 -12.61 -13.41 -5.88
C ASN A 132 -13.75 -12.65 -6.58
N ARG A 133 -13.54 -11.40 -6.98
CA ARG A 133 -14.53 -10.61 -7.75
C ARG A 133 -14.68 -11.10 -9.20
N GLY A 134 -13.69 -11.81 -9.74
CA GLY A 134 -13.74 -12.37 -11.09
C GLY A 134 -14.66 -13.60 -11.23
N TYR A 135 -15.12 -14.19 -10.13
CA TYR A 135 -15.98 -15.38 -10.12
C TYR A 135 -17.48 -15.08 -9.94
N GLU A 136 -17.89 -13.81 -9.91
CA GLU A 136 -19.31 -13.41 -9.90
C GLU A 136 -19.85 -13.16 -11.32
N TYR A 137 -19.85 -14.18 -12.18
CA TYR A 137 -20.58 -14.17 -13.47
C TYR A 137 -21.17 -15.54 -13.80
#